data_AF-A0A6M3KTA2-F1
#
_entry.id   AF-A0A6M3KTA2-F1
#
_cell.length_a   1.000
_cell.length_b   1.000
_cell.length_c   1.000
_cell.angle_alpha   90.00
_cell.angle_beta   90.00
_cell.angle_gamma   90.00
#
_symmetry.space_group_name_H-M   'P 1'
#
loop_
_entity.id
_entity.type
_entity.pdbx_description
1 polymer ?
#
loop_
_entity_poly.entity_id
_entity_poly.type
_entity_poly.pdbx_seq_one_letter_code
_entity_poly.pdbx_strand_id
1 'polypeptide(L)'
;QWYIGKAFYEKNYALVLEPQAEMDMTVTSGPDLAAKVSDVEIVGGDMWRVLCKASSKSQGWMKSSKAMEVPGGCLVQVTTQQKNPDGSYAVAEALAFVPGVKLAADPRGGCKLSA
;
A
#
# COMPACT_ATOMS: atom_id res chain seq x y z
N GLN A 1 2.07 -14.72 25.25
CA GLN A 1 3.53 -14.50 25.33
C GLN A 1 3.97 -13.79 24.03
N TRP A 2 3.99 -12.45 24.03
CA TRP A 2 4.23 -11.59 22.85
C TRP A 2 5.66 -11.01 22.80
N TYR A 3 6.62 -11.67 23.46
CA TYR A 3 7.92 -11.07 23.78
C TYR A 3 8.94 -11.06 22.63
N ILE A 4 8.66 -11.71 21.49
CA ILE A 4 9.60 -11.79 20.36
C ILE A 4 9.57 -10.50 19.50
N GLY A 5 8.46 -9.76 19.49
CA GLY A 5 8.32 -8.54 18.66
C GLY A 5 9.06 -7.32 19.23
N LYS A 6 9.06 -7.14 20.55
CA LYS A 6 9.59 -5.93 21.19
C LYS A 6 11.11 -5.80 21.04
N ALA A 7 11.86 -6.87 21.31
CA ALA A 7 13.32 -6.85 21.23
C ALA A 7 13.83 -6.70 19.79
N PHE A 8 13.13 -7.28 18.80
CA PHE A 8 13.44 -7.06 17.39
C PHE A 8 13.16 -5.61 16.98
N TYR A 9 12.03 -5.06 17.41
CA TYR A 9 11.65 -3.67 17.11
C TYR A 9 12.64 -2.67 17.70
N GLU A 10 12.98 -2.79 18.98
CA GLU A 10 13.91 -1.90 19.68
C GLU A 10 15.33 -1.96 19.10
N LYS A 11 15.80 -3.14 18.68
CA LYS A 11 17.15 -3.31 18.10
C LYS A 11 17.27 -2.74 16.68
N ASN A 12 16.17 -2.61 15.96
CA ASN A 12 16.15 -2.09 14.59
C ASN A 12 15.53 -0.68 14.49
N TYR A 13 15.14 -0.08 15.62
CA TYR A 13 14.65 1.29 15.70
C TYR A 13 15.82 2.28 15.70
N ALA A 14 16.50 2.40 14.57
CA ALA A 14 17.28 3.60 14.31
C ALA A 14 16.30 4.70 13.91
N LEU A 15 16.21 5.77 14.73
CA LEU A 15 15.53 7.00 14.33
C LEU A 15 16.26 7.56 13.11
N VAL A 16 15.69 7.36 11.93
CA VAL A 16 16.11 8.09 10.74
C VAL A 16 15.65 9.53 10.96
N LEU A 17 16.59 10.40 11.36
CA LEU A 17 16.35 11.81 11.69
C LEU A 17 16.30 12.72 10.46
N GLU A 18 16.49 12.17 9.27
CA GLU A 18 16.44 12.96 8.05
C GLU A 18 14.98 13.14 7.58
N PRO A 19 14.58 14.37 7.20
CA PRO A 19 13.25 14.62 6.66
C PRO A 19 13.06 13.82 5.36
N GLN A 20 12.18 12.82 5.40
CA GLN A 20 11.78 12.09 4.22
C GLN A 20 10.99 13.00 3.28
N ALA A 21 11.35 12.97 1.99
CA ALA A 21 10.59 13.64 0.95
C ALA A 21 9.13 13.14 0.96
N GLU A 22 8.20 14.08 0.78
CA GLU A 22 6.77 13.75 0.81
C GLU A 22 6.41 12.90 -0.42
N MET A 23 5.83 11.73 -0.19
CA MET A 23 5.44 10.81 -1.27
C MET A 23 4.25 11.37 -2.07
N ASP A 24 4.27 11.19 -3.39
CA ASP A 24 3.10 11.50 -4.21
C ASP A 24 1.97 10.49 -3.94
N MET A 25 0.99 10.96 -3.16
CA MET A 25 -0.16 10.17 -2.76
C MET A 25 -1.12 9.82 -3.92
N THR A 26 -0.91 10.36 -5.12
CA THR A 26 -1.79 10.16 -6.28
C THR A 26 -1.40 8.99 -7.19
N VAL A 27 -0.29 8.28 -6.91
CA VAL A 27 0.15 7.14 -7.73
C VAL A 27 -0.87 5.98 -7.67
N THR A 28 -1.22 5.41 -8.82
CA THR A 28 -2.24 4.35 -8.94
C THR A 28 -1.79 3.08 -9.67
N SER A 29 -0.67 3.10 -10.38
CA SER A 29 -0.12 1.98 -11.14
C SER A 29 1.39 2.16 -11.37
N GLY A 30 2.09 1.12 -11.81
CA GLY A 30 3.50 1.19 -12.24
C GLY A 30 3.75 2.21 -13.35
N PRO A 31 2.95 2.24 -14.44
CA PRO A 31 3.06 3.29 -15.47
C PRO A 31 2.84 4.71 -14.94
N ASP A 32 1.88 4.89 -14.03
CA ASP A 32 1.62 6.19 -13.39
C ASP A 32 2.79 6.59 -12.46
N LEU A 33 3.40 5.62 -11.77
CA LEU A 33 4.60 5.84 -10.95
C LEU A 33 5.79 6.27 -11.81
N ALA A 34 6.05 5.58 -12.92
CA ALA A 34 7.13 5.91 -13.86
C ALA A 34 7.00 7.32 -14.46
N ALA A 35 5.77 7.82 -14.63
CA ALA A 35 5.53 9.18 -15.10
C ALA A 35 5.76 10.26 -14.01
N LYS A 36 5.66 9.89 -12.73
CA LYS A 36 5.70 10.82 -11.59
C LYS A 36 7.04 10.84 -10.84
N VAL A 37 7.80 9.75 -10.90
CA VAL A 37 9.04 9.56 -10.15
C VAL A 37 10.16 9.26 -11.15
N SER A 38 11.01 10.25 -11.41
CA SER A 38 11.97 10.22 -12.53
C SER A 38 13.08 9.19 -12.40
N ASP A 39 13.39 8.76 -11.19
CA ASP A 39 14.46 7.82 -10.84
C ASP A 39 13.92 6.43 -10.46
N VAL A 40 12.62 6.16 -10.71
CA VAL A 40 12.04 4.85 -10.39
C VAL A 40 12.47 3.79 -11.41
N GLU A 41 12.98 2.67 -10.89
CA GLU A 41 13.21 1.46 -11.66
C GLU A 41 12.14 0.42 -11.31
N ILE A 42 11.43 -0.09 -12.32
CA ILE A 42 10.36 -1.09 -12.13
C ILE A 42 10.79 -2.41 -12.75
N VAL A 43 10.78 -3.48 -11.94
CA VAL A 43 11.05 -4.85 -12.38
C VAL A 43 9.80 -5.70 -12.18
N GLY A 44 9.38 -6.41 -13.23
CA GLY A 44 8.11 -7.16 -13.24
C GLY A 44 6.90 -6.28 -13.60
N GLY A 45 5.69 -6.85 -13.48
CA GLY A 45 4.43 -6.16 -13.80
C GLY A 45 3.62 -5.76 -12.57
N ASP A 46 2.52 -5.02 -12.80
CA ASP A 46 1.54 -4.62 -11.77
C ASP A 46 0.71 -5.83 -11.30
N MET A 47 1.32 -6.69 -10.47
CA MET A 47 0.64 -7.86 -9.90
C MET A 47 -0.49 -7.46 -8.95
N TRP A 48 -0.30 -6.36 -8.20
CA TRP A 48 -1.31 -5.80 -7.31
C TRP A 48 -2.13 -4.74 -8.04
N ARG A 49 -3.44 -4.97 -8.12
CA ARG A 49 -4.39 -4.05 -8.75
C ARG A 49 -5.18 -3.31 -7.70
N VAL A 50 -5.30 -1.98 -7.85
CA VAL A 50 -6.04 -1.14 -6.90
C VAL A 50 -7.53 -1.48 -6.95
N LEU A 51 -8.08 -1.86 -5.80
CA LEU A 51 -9.52 -2.01 -5.61
C LEU A 51 -10.16 -0.68 -5.20
N CYS A 52 -9.54 -0.02 -4.22
CA CYS A 52 -9.92 1.31 -3.81
C CYS A 52 -8.73 2.03 -3.21
N LYS A 53 -8.76 3.36 -3.29
CA LYS A 53 -7.76 4.23 -2.67
C LYS A 53 -8.44 5.54 -2.28
N ALA A 54 -8.15 5.99 -1.07
CA ALA A 54 -8.58 7.29 -0.57
C ALA A 54 -7.40 7.92 0.17
N SER A 55 -7.20 9.22 -0.01
CA SER A 55 -6.12 9.93 0.66
C SER A 55 -6.52 11.37 0.91
N SER A 56 -5.95 11.98 1.93
CA SER A 56 -6.04 13.41 2.18
C SER A 56 -4.66 13.97 2.49
N LYS A 57 -4.16 14.86 1.63
CA LYS A 57 -2.89 15.54 1.82
C LYS A 57 -2.93 16.45 3.04
N SER A 58 -4.01 17.23 3.20
CA SER A 58 -4.18 18.15 4.33
C SER A 58 -4.35 17.45 5.68
N GLN A 59 -4.90 16.23 5.69
CA GLN A 59 -5.03 15.40 6.89
C GLN A 59 -3.89 14.38 7.04
N GLY A 60 -2.94 14.36 6.09
CA GLY A 60 -1.75 13.53 6.14
C GLY A 60 -1.99 12.02 6.09
N TRP A 61 -3.04 11.51 5.45
CA TRP A 61 -3.30 10.06 5.43
C TRP A 61 -3.63 9.48 4.06
N MET A 62 -3.39 8.17 3.91
CA MET A 62 -3.86 7.35 2.80
C MET A 62 -4.35 6.01 3.30
N LYS A 63 -5.41 5.52 2.65
CA LYS A 63 -5.90 4.15 2.76
C LYS A 63 -5.98 3.57 1.36
N SER A 64 -5.54 2.34 1.20
CA SER A 64 -5.63 1.65 -0.08
C SER A 64 -5.87 0.17 0.12
N SER A 65 -6.72 -0.38 -0.73
CA SER A 65 -6.94 -1.81 -0.85
C SER A 65 -6.50 -2.24 -2.24
N LYS A 66 -5.64 -3.25 -2.31
CA LYS A 66 -5.21 -3.86 -3.58
C LYS A 66 -5.47 -5.34 -3.54
N ALA A 67 -5.60 -5.94 -4.72
CA ALA A 67 -5.68 -7.38 -4.85
C ALA A 67 -4.73 -7.92 -5.91
N MET A 68 -4.19 -9.10 -5.65
CA MET A 68 -3.43 -9.90 -6.59
C MET A 68 -4.20 -11.18 -6.84
N GLU A 69 -4.56 -11.43 -8.10
CA GLU A 69 -5.19 -12.68 -8.47
C GLU A 69 -4.18 -13.83 -8.43
N VAL A 70 -4.56 -14.95 -7.82
CA VAL A 70 -3.75 -16.17 -7.70
C VAL A 70 -4.62 -17.38 -8.09
N PRO A 71 -4.04 -18.57 -8.31
CA PRO A 71 -4.84 -19.78 -8.48
C PRO A 71 -5.83 -19.97 -7.32
N GLY A 72 -7.11 -20.08 -7.62
CA GLY A 72 -8.17 -20.32 -6.63
C GLY A 72 -8.73 -19.10 -5.90
N GLY A 73 -8.25 -17.87 -6.16
CA GLY A 73 -8.82 -16.67 -5.53
C GLY A 73 -7.98 -15.41 -5.71
N CYS A 74 -8.10 -14.47 -4.77
CA CYS A 74 -7.27 -13.26 -4.72
C CYS A 74 -6.64 -13.10 -3.34
N LEU A 75 -5.38 -12.68 -3.30
CA LEU A 75 -4.83 -12.02 -2.12
C LEU A 75 -5.34 -10.58 -2.10
N VAL A 76 -5.78 -10.11 -0.94
CA VAL A 76 -6.27 -8.74 -0.72
C VAL A 76 -5.44 -8.11 0.38
N GLN A 77 -4.74 -7.04 0.03
CA GLN A 77 -3.94 -6.23 0.94
C GLN A 77 -4.69 -4.93 1.24
N VAL A 78 -4.72 -4.54 2.51
CA VAL A 78 -5.14 -3.21 2.95
C VAL A 78 -3.96 -2.54 3.62
N THR A 79 -3.65 -1.31 3.21
CA THR A 79 -2.62 -0.47 3.83
C THR A 79 -3.23 0.86 4.24
N THR A 80 -2.97 1.28 5.47
CA THR A 80 -3.19 2.64 5.97
C THR A 80 -1.85 3.27 6.30
N GLN A 81 -1.63 4.48 5.80
CA GLN A 81 -0.50 5.34 6.14
C GLN A 81 -1.04 6.63 6.77
N GLN A 82 -0.48 7.04 7.90
CA GLN A 82 -0.87 8.23 8.66
C GLN A 82 0.36 9.05 9.02
N LYS A 83 0.37 10.33 8.69
CA LYS A 83 1.38 11.30 9.12
C LYS A 83 1.14 11.63 10.59
N ASN A 84 2.18 11.49 11.39
CA ASN A 84 2.20 11.83 12.81
C ASN A 84 2.47 13.34 12.99
N PRO A 85 2.18 13.89 14.19
CA PRO A 85 2.45 15.30 14.48
C PRO A 85 3.93 15.71 14.33
N ASP A 86 4.85 14.76 14.52
CA ASP A 86 6.30 14.96 14.36
C ASP A 86 6.78 14.87 12.90
N GLY A 87 5.87 14.67 11.95
CA GLY A 87 6.16 14.53 10.53
C GLY A 87 6.53 13.11 10.08
N SER A 88 6.72 12.17 11.01
CA SER A 88 6.93 10.75 10.69
C SER A 88 5.64 10.10 10.16
N TYR A 89 5.72 8.87 9.67
CA TYR A 89 4.55 8.12 9.20
C TYR A 89 4.36 6.82 9.99
N ALA A 90 3.15 6.61 10.50
CA ALA A 90 2.69 5.32 10.97
C ALA A 90 2.06 4.53 9.80
N VAL A 91 2.36 3.23 9.73
CA VAL A 91 1.83 2.32 8.72
C VAL A 91 1.15 1.13 9.39
N ALA A 92 -0.02 0.75 8.91
CA ALA A 92 -0.73 -0.47 9.30
C ALA A 92 -1.14 -1.25 8.05
N GLU A 93 -0.84 -2.55 8.04
CA GLU A 93 -1.13 -3.43 6.91
C GLU A 93 -1.88 -4.68 7.35
N ALA A 94 -2.77 -5.15 6.48
CA ALA A 94 -3.45 -6.42 6.61
C ALA A 94 -3.45 -7.14 5.26
N LEU A 95 -3.33 -8.47 5.30
CA LEU A 95 -3.35 -9.32 4.12
C LEU A 95 -4.32 -10.49 4.37
N ALA A 96 -5.23 -10.73 3.44
CA ALA A 96 -6.17 -11.84 3.50
C ALA A 96 -6.28 -12.54 2.16
N PHE A 97 -6.40 -13.87 2.16
CA PHE A 97 -6.78 -14.62 0.98
C PHE A 97 -8.29 -14.73 0.89
N VAL A 98 -8.86 -14.40 -0.27
CA VAL A 98 -10.28 -14.50 -0.58
C VAL A 98 -10.47 -15.61 -1.63
N PRO A 99 -11.06 -16.75 -1.27
CA PRO A 99 -11.23 -17.87 -2.20
C PRO A 99 -12.33 -17.59 -3.24
N GLY A 100 -12.17 -18.17 -4.42
CA GLY A 100 -13.21 -18.20 -5.47
C GLY A 100 -13.47 -16.87 -6.18
N VAL A 101 -12.76 -15.79 -5.83
CA VAL A 101 -12.92 -14.49 -6.48
C VAL A 101 -11.87 -14.22 -7.56
N LYS A 102 -12.21 -13.35 -8.49
CA LYS A 102 -11.40 -12.85 -9.60
C LYS A 102 -11.40 -11.33 -9.63
N LEU A 103 -10.40 -10.75 -10.29
CA LEU A 103 -10.39 -9.31 -10.54
C LEU A 103 -11.25 -8.96 -11.76
N ALA A 104 -12.13 -7.98 -11.60
CA ALA A 104 -12.89 -7.38 -12.70
C ALA A 104 -12.66 -5.87 -12.71
N ALA A 105 -12.89 -5.22 -13.86
CA ALA A 105 -12.85 -3.75 -13.94
C ALA A 105 -13.99 -3.13 -13.10
N ASP A 106 -13.69 -2.03 -12.40
CA ASP A 106 -14.70 -1.20 -11.73
C ASP A 106 -15.03 0.03 -12.61
N PRO A 107 -16.33 0.37 -12.81
CA PRO A 107 -16.73 1.55 -13.60
C PRO A 107 -16.20 2.89 -13.07
N ARG A 108 -15.78 2.95 -11.81
CA ARG A 108 -15.18 4.14 -11.18
C ARG A 108 -13.66 4.20 -11.35
N GLY A 109 -13.07 3.28 -12.11
CA GLY A 109 -11.63 3.08 -12.24
C GLY A 109 -11.10 2.05 -11.24
N GLY A 110 -9.98 1.41 -11.60
CA GLY A 110 -9.40 0.32 -10.81
C GLY A 110 -10.12 -1.03 -11.03
N CYS A 111 -10.12 -1.86 -9.99
CA CYS A 111 -10.68 -3.21 -10.01
C CYS A 111 -11.70 -3.45 -8.89
N LYS A 112 -12.49 -4.50 -9.01
CA LYS A 112 -13.36 -5.05 -7.97
C LYS A 112 -13.17 -6.55 -7.86
N LEU A 113 -13.54 -7.13 -6.72
CA LEU A 113 -13.64 -8.57 -6.57
C LEU A 113 -14.98 -9.04 -7.15
N SER A 114 -14.93 -10.03 -8.04
CA SER A 114 -16.10 -10.75 -8.56
C SER A 114 -16.01 -12.21 -8.15
N ALA A 115 -17.12 -12.78 -7.68
CA ALA A 115 -17.31 -14.23 -7.66
C ALA A 115 -17.65 -14.73 -9.08
#